data_AF-A0A833RXZ1-F1
#
_entry.id   AF-A0A833RXZ1-F1
#
_cell.length_a   1.000
_cell.length_b   1.000
_cell.length_c   1.000
_cell.angle_alpha   90.00
_cell.angle_beta   90.00
_cell.angle_gamma   90.00
#
_symmetry.space_group_name_H-M   'P 1'
#
loop_
_entity.id
_entity.type
_entity.pdbx_description
1 polymer ?
#
loop_
_entity_poly.entity_id
_entity_poly.type
_entity_poly.pdbx_seq_one_letter_code
_entity_poly.pdbx_strand_id
1 'polypeptide(L)'
;MKLFLKTENDDIFEVDTKPRIKKGHPGKRYFVVVVLLGILFLGYIAIAYDLKPVHLGSKAIDTLAFSFNLQKPFYVVVIDAGSTGSRALAFSFHESILGGNLVLDDELYTDIKPGVSAYAERPKDAAKSLTVLLDKVKGVIPQVEWQHTPLSMKATAGLRLLPGHKAQEILQECRKMFEDSGFQVCIQYL
;
A
#
# COMPACT_ATOMS: atom_id res chain seq x y z
N MET A 1 -74.34 61.71 39.05
CA MET A 1 -75.03 60.44 38.73
C MET A 1 -74.12 59.69 37.77
N LYS A 2 -73.53 58.52 38.03
CA LYS A 2 -73.78 57.40 38.94
C LYS A 2 -72.67 57.22 39.99
N LEU A 3 -73.04 56.63 41.13
CA LEU A 3 -72.16 56.20 42.21
C LEU A 3 -71.21 55.09 41.75
N PHE A 4 -69.94 55.21 42.13
CA PHE A 4 -69.02 54.07 42.27
C PHE A 4 -68.98 53.71 43.74
N LEU A 5 -69.18 52.44 44.08
CA LEU A 5 -68.55 51.76 45.23
C LEU A 5 -69.08 50.32 45.28
N LYS A 6 -68.26 49.34 44.87
CA LYS A 6 -68.08 48.08 45.61
C LYS A 6 -66.83 47.33 45.10
N THR A 7 -66.13 46.80 46.09
CA THR A 7 -64.93 45.95 46.21
C THR A 7 -64.86 44.70 45.35
N GLU A 8 -63.65 44.29 44.93
CA GLU A 8 -63.22 42.87 44.98
C GLU A 8 -61.69 42.74 44.91
N ASN A 9 -61.17 41.76 45.65
CA ASN A 9 -59.82 41.21 45.53
C ASN A 9 -59.62 40.65 44.11
N ASP A 10 -58.41 40.76 43.55
CA ASP A 10 -57.89 39.75 42.62
C ASP A 10 -56.37 39.89 42.52
N ASP A 11 -55.67 38.86 43.02
CA ASP A 11 -54.25 38.64 42.80
C ASP A 11 -54.01 38.34 41.32
N ILE A 12 -53.46 39.29 40.56
CA ILE A 12 -52.96 39.01 39.21
C ILE A 12 -51.45 38.72 39.31
N PHE A 13 -51.13 37.43 39.26
CA PHE A 13 -49.77 36.92 39.13
C PHE A 13 -49.28 37.15 37.68
N GLU A 14 -48.55 38.24 37.42
CA GLU A 14 -47.85 38.41 36.14
C GLU A 14 -46.69 37.42 36.04
N VAL A 15 -46.89 36.31 35.33
CA VAL A 15 -45.79 35.47 34.85
C VAL A 15 -45.11 36.20 33.70
N ASP A 16 -44.03 36.94 34.00
CA ASP A 16 -43.13 37.49 32.98
C ASP A 16 -42.43 36.34 32.24
N THR A 17 -43.06 35.87 31.16
CA THR A 17 -42.49 34.84 30.30
C THR A 17 -41.63 35.51 29.22
N LYS A 18 -40.56 36.18 29.64
CA LYS A 18 -39.60 36.74 28.67
C LYS A 18 -38.87 35.60 27.96
N PRO A 19 -38.97 35.46 26.63
CA PRO A 19 -38.28 34.40 25.91
C PRO A 19 -36.76 34.59 26.08
N ARG A 20 -36.10 33.56 26.64
CA ARG A 20 -34.64 33.52 26.80
C ARG A 20 -34.01 33.35 25.41
N ILE A 21 -33.83 34.46 24.70
CA ILE A 21 -33.07 34.49 23.44
C ILE A 21 -31.64 34.05 23.78
N LYS A 22 -31.26 32.84 23.38
CA LYS A 22 -29.87 32.39 23.43
C LYS A 22 -29.06 33.31 22.52
N LYS A 23 -28.39 34.31 23.09
CA LYS A 23 -27.42 35.16 22.38
C LYS A 23 -26.27 34.28 21.90
N GLY A 24 -26.39 33.75 20.68
CA GLY A 24 -25.27 33.14 19.99
C GLY A 24 -24.17 34.19 19.89
N HIS A 25 -23.06 33.99 20.61
CA HIS A 25 -21.96 34.94 20.64
C HIS A 25 -21.37 35.07 19.22
N PRO A 26 -21.58 36.21 18.53
CA PRO A 26 -21.13 36.37 17.15
C PRO A 26 -19.62 36.16 17.04
N GLY A 27 -18.87 36.56 18.07
CA GLY A 27 -17.41 36.39 18.16
C GLY A 27 -16.91 34.95 18.05
N LYS A 28 -17.70 33.94 18.46
CA LYS A 28 -17.28 32.53 18.30
C LYS A 28 -17.27 32.10 16.84
N ARG A 29 -18.22 32.58 16.02
CA ARG A 29 -18.26 32.27 14.58
C ARG A 29 -17.12 32.95 13.84
N TYR A 30 -16.88 34.23 14.14
CA TYR A 30 -15.73 34.95 13.57
C TYR A 30 -14.40 34.34 13.99
N PHE A 31 -14.28 33.89 15.24
CA PHE A 31 -13.08 33.19 15.72
C PHE A 31 -12.83 31.90 14.93
N VAL A 32 -13.86 31.07 14.72
CA VAL A 32 -13.72 29.84 13.91
C VAL A 32 -13.33 30.16 12.46
N VAL A 33 -13.91 31.20 11.87
CA VAL A 33 -13.58 31.63 10.50
C VAL A 33 -12.11 32.11 10.42
N VAL A 34 -11.64 32.89 11.39
CA VAL A 34 -10.25 33.36 11.43
C VAL A 34 -9.27 32.19 11.61
N VAL A 35 -9.60 31.21 12.44
CA VAL A 35 -8.77 30.00 12.62
C VAL A 35 -8.72 29.20 11.31
N LEU A 36 -9.83 29.00 10.62
CA LEU A 36 -9.87 28.29 9.33
C LEU A 36 -9.06 29.02 8.25
N LEU A 37 -9.19 30.34 8.17
CA LEU A 37 -8.39 31.16 7.24
C LEU A 37 -6.90 31.10 7.59
N GLY A 38 -6.53 31.07 8.87
CA GLY A 38 -5.16 30.89 9.32
C GLY A 38 -4.56 29.54 8.93
N ILE A 39 -5.33 28.45 9.05
CA ILE A 39 -4.90 27.11 8.61
C ILE A 39 -4.72 27.07 7.09
N LEU A 40 -5.65 27.63 6.33
CA LEU A 40 -5.54 27.72 4.87
C LEU A 40 -4.33 28.56 4.44
N PHE A 41 -4.06 29.67 5.13
CA PHE A 41 -2.89 30.52 4.86
C PHE A 41 -1.58 29.82 5.18
N LEU A 42 -1.48 29.12 6.32
CA LEU A 42 -0.32 28.30 6.65
C LEU A 42 -0.11 27.16 5.65
N GLY A 43 -1.20 26.53 5.19
CA GLY A 43 -1.16 25.51 4.13
C GLY A 43 -0.67 26.09 2.80
N TYR A 44 -1.14 27.27 2.41
CA TYR A 44 -0.67 27.98 1.21
C TYR A 44 0.82 28.32 1.30
N ILE A 45 1.29 28.83 2.44
CA ILE A 45 2.72 29.12 2.66
C ILE A 45 3.54 27.83 2.59
N ALA A 46 3.09 26.74 3.20
CA ALA A 46 3.80 25.45 3.12
C ALA A 46 3.95 24.96 1.67
N ILE A 47 2.88 25.07 0.86
CA ILE A 47 2.89 24.71 -0.56
C ILE A 47 3.76 25.67 -1.38
N ALA A 48 3.63 26.99 -1.17
CA ALA A 48 4.31 28.02 -1.96
C ALA A 48 5.83 28.04 -1.76
N TYR A 49 6.30 27.66 -0.58
CA TYR A 49 7.74 27.62 -0.25
C TYR A 49 8.35 26.22 -0.39
N ASP A 50 7.61 25.26 -0.96
CA ASP A 50 8.04 23.86 -1.11
C ASP A 50 8.62 23.30 0.20
N LEU A 51 7.98 23.69 1.32
CA LEU A 51 8.31 23.20 2.65
C LEU A 51 7.89 21.74 2.67
N LYS A 52 8.80 20.87 2.24
CA LYS A 52 8.70 19.43 2.43
C LYS A 52 8.39 19.22 3.93
N PRO A 53 7.24 18.65 4.32
CA PRO A 53 7.06 18.19 5.68
C PRO A 53 7.94 16.93 5.86
N VAL A 54 9.25 17.13 5.96
CA VAL A 54 10.29 16.29 5.30
C VAL A 54 10.28 14.81 5.70
N HIS A 55 9.74 14.40 6.85
CA HIS A 55 9.77 12.97 7.20
C HIS A 55 8.60 12.44 8.02
N LEU A 56 8.05 13.22 8.95
CA LEU A 56 7.01 12.71 9.84
C LEU A 56 5.62 12.66 9.18
N GLY A 57 5.33 13.64 8.30
CA GLY A 57 4.06 13.72 7.58
C GLY A 57 3.92 12.67 6.48
N SER A 58 5.01 12.39 5.74
CA SER A 58 4.97 11.48 4.59
C SER A 58 4.49 10.09 4.97
N LYS A 59 5.07 9.47 6.02
CA LYS A 59 4.65 8.11 6.42
C LYS A 59 3.18 8.04 6.86
N ALA A 60 2.69 9.05 7.58
CA ALA A 60 1.30 9.09 8.00
C ALA A 60 0.35 9.28 6.81
N ILE A 61 0.73 10.13 5.86
CA ILE A 61 -0.03 10.38 4.62
C ILE A 61 -0.02 9.14 3.71
N ASP A 62 1.13 8.50 3.53
CA ASP A 62 1.27 7.25 2.75
C ASP A 62 0.46 6.11 3.40
N THR A 63 0.48 5.99 4.74
CA THR A 63 -0.34 5.00 5.47
C THR A 63 -1.84 5.25 5.30
N LEU A 64 -2.28 6.52 5.37
CA LEU A 64 -3.68 6.88 5.13
C LEU A 64 -4.06 6.63 3.68
N ALA A 65 -3.20 6.96 2.73
CA ALA A 65 -3.42 6.71 1.32
C ALA A 65 -3.54 5.22 1.00
N PHE A 66 -2.68 4.39 1.60
CA PHE A 66 -2.79 2.93 1.53
C PHE A 66 -4.13 2.46 2.11
N SER A 67 -4.52 2.98 3.27
CA SER A 67 -5.80 2.65 3.94
C SER A 67 -7.04 3.07 3.11
N PHE A 68 -6.91 4.12 2.29
CA PHE A 68 -7.95 4.59 1.37
C PHE A 68 -7.81 4.02 -0.05
N ASN A 69 -6.92 3.05 -0.28
CA ASN A 69 -6.66 2.45 -1.59
C ASN A 69 -6.25 3.48 -2.67
N LEU A 70 -5.68 4.61 -2.28
CA LEU A 70 -5.23 5.68 -3.18
C LEU A 70 -3.92 5.35 -3.88
N GLN A 71 -3.19 4.34 -3.39
CA GLN A 71 -1.98 3.81 -4.01
C GLN A 71 -2.21 2.35 -4.37
N LYS A 72 -1.97 2.00 -5.63
CA LYS A 72 -1.99 0.62 -6.08
C LYS A 72 -0.60 0.01 -5.83
N PRO A 73 -0.48 -1.09 -5.05
CA PRO A 73 0.79 -1.77 -4.91
C PRO A 73 1.19 -2.42 -6.24
N PHE A 74 2.49 -2.55 -6.48
CA PHE A 74 3.03 -3.36 -7.56
C PHE A 74 4.05 -4.34 -6.99
N TYR A 75 4.20 -5.47 -7.69
CA TYR A 75 4.93 -6.62 -7.18
C TYR A 75 6.02 -7.04 -8.15
N VAL A 76 7.10 -7.62 -7.63
CA VAL A 76 8.19 -8.19 -8.43
C VAL A 76 8.64 -9.50 -7.82
N VAL A 77 8.88 -10.50 -8.66
CA VAL A 77 9.37 -11.82 -8.25
C VAL A 77 10.72 -12.11 -8.92
N VAL A 78 11.69 -12.53 -8.10
CA VAL A 78 13.01 -12.98 -8.55
C VAL A 78 13.29 -14.38 -8.01
N ILE A 79 13.58 -15.31 -8.92
CA ILE A 79 14.05 -16.65 -8.60
C ILE A 79 15.56 -16.70 -8.77
N ASP A 80 16.29 -16.89 -7.67
CA ASP A 80 17.73 -17.12 -7.67
C ASP A 80 18.02 -18.61 -7.79
N ALA A 81 18.61 -18.99 -8.91
CA ALA A 81 18.94 -20.37 -9.27
C ALA A 81 20.41 -20.70 -8.92
N GLY A 82 20.61 -21.02 -7.64
CA GLY A 82 21.88 -21.48 -7.07
C GLY A 82 22.20 -22.95 -7.36
N SER A 83 23.47 -23.34 -7.15
CA SER A 83 23.88 -24.75 -7.17
C SER A 83 23.50 -25.50 -5.89
N THR A 84 23.74 -24.90 -4.74
CA THR A 84 23.45 -25.50 -3.43
C THR A 84 21.97 -25.45 -3.09
N GLY A 85 21.26 -24.42 -3.56
CA GLY A 85 19.85 -24.19 -3.28
C GLY A 85 19.28 -23.17 -4.25
N SER A 86 17.96 -23.07 -4.30
CA SER A 86 17.25 -22.06 -5.09
C SER A 86 16.33 -21.25 -4.20
N ARG A 87 16.14 -19.97 -4.53
CA ARG A 87 15.44 -19.01 -3.67
C ARG A 87 14.40 -18.25 -4.47
N ALA A 88 13.32 -17.87 -3.81
CA ALA A 88 12.38 -16.88 -4.32
C ALA A 88 12.40 -15.66 -3.41
N LEU A 89 12.46 -14.50 -4.06
CA LEU A 89 12.26 -13.19 -3.49
C LEU A 89 10.98 -12.63 -4.13
N ALA A 90 10.01 -12.22 -3.32
CA ALA A 90 8.87 -11.46 -3.80
C ALA A 90 8.78 -10.14 -3.03
N PHE A 91 8.68 -9.04 -3.74
CA PHE A 91 8.63 -7.71 -3.17
C PHE A 91 7.30 -7.06 -3.49
N SER A 92 6.74 -6.32 -2.53
CA SER A 92 5.60 -5.42 -2.72
C SER A 92 6.08 -3.98 -2.53
N PHE A 93 5.62 -3.10 -3.39
CA PHE A 93 5.98 -1.69 -3.34
C PHE A 93 4.77 -0.80 -3.65
N HIS A 94 4.84 0.46 -3.23
CA HIS A 94 3.98 1.53 -3.73
C HIS A 94 4.81 2.77 -4.10
N GLU A 95 4.21 3.66 -4.86
CA GLU A 95 4.77 4.98 -5.15
C GLU A 95 4.27 5.99 -4.11
N SER A 96 5.18 6.62 -3.36
CA SER A 96 4.83 7.65 -2.37
C SER A 96 4.16 8.86 -3.03
N ILE A 97 3.02 9.32 -2.49
CA ILE A 97 2.23 10.41 -3.08
C ILE A 97 2.99 11.74 -3.09
N LEU A 98 3.76 12.02 -2.04
CA LEU A 98 4.45 13.30 -1.89
C LEU A 98 5.79 13.33 -2.61
N GLY A 99 6.40 12.16 -2.83
CA GLY A 99 7.78 12.06 -3.28
C GLY A 99 7.98 11.40 -4.64
N GLY A 100 6.99 10.69 -5.18
CA GLY A 100 7.14 9.87 -6.39
C GLY A 100 8.18 8.75 -6.25
N ASN A 101 8.64 8.48 -5.02
CA ASN A 101 9.66 7.48 -4.75
C ASN A 101 9.00 6.11 -4.53
N LEU A 102 9.68 5.07 -4.99
CA LEU A 102 9.34 3.69 -4.67
C LEU A 102 9.57 3.43 -3.18
N VAL A 103 8.56 2.91 -2.50
CA VAL A 103 8.63 2.48 -1.10
C VAL A 103 8.40 0.98 -1.05
N LEU A 104 9.31 0.25 -0.38
CA LEU A 104 9.14 -1.18 -0.12
C LEU A 104 8.14 -1.38 1.02
N ASP A 105 7.09 -2.14 0.75
CA ASP A 105 6.04 -2.49 1.72
C ASP A 105 6.33 -3.79 2.44
N ASP A 106 6.65 -4.83 1.66
CA ASP A 106 6.84 -6.18 2.17
C ASP A 106 7.81 -6.98 1.30
N GLU A 107 8.44 -7.97 1.91
CA GLU A 107 9.38 -8.89 1.28
C GLU A 107 9.14 -10.32 1.76
N LEU A 108 8.96 -11.24 0.81
CA LEU A 108 9.04 -12.67 1.03
C LEU A 108 10.43 -13.18 0.63
N TYR A 109 11.10 -13.87 1.55
CA TYR A 109 12.27 -14.70 1.28
C TYR A 109 11.95 -16.16 1.57
N THR A 110 12.19 -17.05 0.60
CA THR A 110 12.10 -18.50 0.82
C THR A 110 13.10 -19.25 -0.04
N ASP A 111 13.62 -20.38 0.46
CA ASP A 111 14.58 -21.22 -0.23
C ASP A 111 14.21 -22.71 -0.21
N ILE A 112 14.84 -23.45 -1.13
CA ILE A 112 14.81 -24.91 -1.21
C ILE A 112 16.21 -25.45 -1.49
N LYS A 113 16.41 -26.73 -1.18
CA LYS A 113 17.61 -27.51 -1.52
C LYS A 113 17.21 -28.89 -2.06
N PRO A 114 18.01 -29.50 -2.95
CA PRO A 114 19.21 -28.94 -3.58
C PRO A 114 18.84 -27.87 -4.63
N GLY A 115 19.85 -27.14 -5.13
CA GLY A 115 19.64 -26.14 -6.19
C GLY A 115 19.42 -26.79 -7.56
N VAL A 116 18.95 -26.00 -8.54
CA VAL A 116 18.60 -26.50 -9.87
C VAL A 116 19.76 -27.20 -10.60
N SER A 117 21.02 -26.86 -10.30
CA SER A 117 22.17 -27.50 -10.96
C SER A 117 22.35 -28.97 -10.54
N ALA A 118 21.77 -29.40 -9.41
CA ALA A 118 21.81 -30.80 -8.98
C ALA A 118 20.95 -31.72 -9.86
N TYR A 119 20.12 -31.14 -10.74
CA TYR A 119 19.25 -31.83 -11.66
C TYR A 119 19.76 -31.78 -13.10
N ALA A 120 21.08 -31.70 -13.30
CA ALA A 120 21.72 -31.59 -14.62
C ALA A 120 21.26 -32.65 -15.64
N GLU A 121 20.98 -33.88 -15.19
CA GLU A 121 20.48 -34.97 -16.04
C GLU A 121 18.95 -35.09 -16.05
N ARG A 122 18.23 -34.27 -15.25
CA ARG A 122 16.78 -34.32 -15.07
C ARG A 122 16.15 -32.92 -15.12
N PRO A 123 16.17 -32.23 -16.28
CA PRO A 123 15.69 -30.84 -16.39
C PRO A 123 14.25 -30.61 -15.88
N LYS A 124 13.34 -31.56 -16.13
CA LYS A 124 11.95 -31.50 -15.65
C LYS A 124 11.86 -31.49 -14.12
N ASP A 125 12.73 -32.24 -13.45
CA ASP A 125 12.77 -32.28 -11.98
C ASP A 125 13.33 -30.97 -11.40
N ALA A 126 14.22 -30.29 -12.13
CA ALA A 126 14.67 -28.94 -11.78
C ALA A 126 13.48 -27.97 -11.72
N ALA A 127 12.67 -27.93 -12.78
CA ALA A 127 11.48 -27.08 -12.85
C ALA A 127 10.46 -27.44 -11.76
N LYS A 128 10.20 -28.73 -11.55
CA LYS A 128 9.30 -29.23 -10.50
C LYS A 128 9.77 -28.85 -9.09
N SER A 129 11.07 -28.79 -8.85
CA SER A 129 11.59 -28.36 -7.54
C SER A 129 11.20 -26.91 -7.22
N LEU A 130 11.17 -26.03 -8.23
CA LEU A 130 10.84 -24.61 -8.07
C LEU A 130 9.35 -24.34 -7.83
N THR A 131 8.47 -25.31 -8.08
CA THR A 131 7.02 -25.15 -7.83
C THR A 131 6.74 -24.83 -6.36
N VAL A 132 7.52 -25.41 -5.43
CA VAL A 132 7.42 -25.13 -3.99
C VAL A 132 7.68 -23.65 -3.67
N LEU A 133 8.63 -23.03 -4.37
CA LEU A 133 8.92 -21.60 -4.22
C LEU A 133 7.79 -20.76 -4.81
N LEU A 134 7.31 -21.14 -5.99
CA LEU A 134 6.25 -20.44 -6.69
C LEU A 134 4.93 -20.44 -5.91
N ASP A 135 4.59 -21.56 -5.27
CA ASP A 135 3.39 -21.69 -4.44
C ASP A 135 3.43 -20.74 -3.23
N LYS A 136 4.61 -20.58 -2.61
CA LYS A 136 4.80 -19.60 -1.52
C LYS A 136 4.64 -18.16 -2.02
N VAL A 137 5.18 -17.85 -3.19
CA VAL A 137 5.01 -16.52 -3.83
C VAL A 137 3.54 -16.26 -4.15
N LYS A 138 2.83 -17.25 -4.70
CA LYS A 138 1.38 -17.17 -4.96
C LYS A 138 0.54 -16.99 -3.69
N GLY A 139 1.04 -17.43 -2.55
CA GLY A 139 0.41 -17.23 -1.24
C GLY A 139 0.45 -15.79 -0.73
N VAL A 140 1.41 -14.97 -1.19
CA VAL A 140 1.57 -13.57 -0.73
C VAL A 140 1.13 -12.53 -1.77
N ILE A 141 1.15 -12.87 -3.06
CA ILE A 141 0.73 -11.95 -4.14
C ILE A 141 -0.73 -12.22 -4.51
N PRO A 142 -1.63 -11.21 -4.48
CA PRO A 142 -3.02 -11.37 -4.92
C PRO A 142 -3.12 -11.90 -6.34
N GLN A 143 -4.02 -12.86 -6.58
CA GLN A 143 -4.16 -13.53 -7.88
C GLN A 143 -4.43 -12.56 -9.05
N VAL A 144 -5.16 -11.48 -8.80
CA VAL A 144 -5.46 -10.44 -9.80
C VAL A 144 -4.22 -9.69 -10.27
N GLU A 145 -3.14 -9.71 -9.50
CA GLU A 145 -1.88 -9.05 -9.82
C GLU A 145 -0.86 -9.98 -10.48
N TRP A 146 -1.10 -11.30 -10.53
CA TRP A 146 -0.13 -12.25 -11.11
C TRP A 146 0.26 -11.86 -12.55
N GLN A 147 -0.73 -11.57 -13.39
CA GLN A 147 -0.51 -11.21 -14.80
C GLN A 147 0.27 -9.89 -15.00
N HIS A 148 0.32 -9.05 -13.96
CA HIS A 148 1.02 -7.77 -13.95
C HIS A 148 2.33 -7.81 -13.15
N THR A 149 2.65 -8.95 -12.55
CA THR A 149 3.82 -9.11 -11.68
C THR A 149 4.97 -9.72 -12.49
N PRO A 150 6.04 -8.97 -12.73
CA PRO A 150 7.24 -9.48 -13.37
C PRO A 150 7.85 -10.63 -12.57
N LEU A 151 8.04 -11.78 -13.21
CA LEU A 151 8.79 -12.90 -12.69
C LEU A 151 10.05 -13.09 -13.53
N SER A 152 11.21 -13.03 -12.88
CA SER A 152 12.50 -13.30 -13.51
C SER A 152 13.23 -14.41 -12.79
N MET A 153 14.04 -15.18 -13.52
CA MET A 153 14.93 -16.19 -12.96
C MET A 153 16.38 -15.80 -13.29
N LYS A 154 17.25 -15.78 -12.28
CA LYS A 154 18.67 -15.45 -12.41
C LYS A 154 19.50 -16.68 -12.09
N ALA A 155 20.29 -17.11 -13.07
CA ALA A 155 21.21 -18.24 -12.94
C ALA A 155 22.53 -17.80 -12.31
N THR A 156 22.94 -18.48 -11.23
CA THR A 156 24.26 -18.27 -10.61
C THR A 156 25.36 -19.05 -11.34
N ALA A 157 26.62 -18.86 -10.90
CA ALA A 157 27.78 -19.56 -11.43
C ALA A 157 27.59 -21.08 -11.54
N GLY A 158 26.94 -21.71 -10.57
CA GLY A 158 26.75 -23.16 -10.54
C GLY A 158 25.97 -23.70 -11.75
N LEU A 159 24.94 -23.00 -12.21
CA LEU A 159 24.19 -23.39 -13.40
C LEU A 159 24.99 -23.09 -14.68
N ARG A 160 25.78 -22.01 -14.70
CA ARG A 160 26.64 -21.63 -15.84
C ARG A 160 27.81 -22.58 -16.07
N LEU A 161 28.24 -23.29 -15.02
CA LEU A 161 29.32 -24.29 -15.08
C LEU A 161 28.87 -25.64 -15.65
N LEU A 162 27.55 -25.87 -15.79
CA LEU A 162 27.07 -27.07 -16.47
C LEU A 162 27.40 -27.00 -17.97
N PRO A 163 27.57 -28.15 -18.65
CA PRO A 163 27.62 -28.19 -20.10
C PRO A 163 26.44 -27.42 -20.72
N GLY A 164 26.70 -26.58 -21.72
CA GLY A 164 25.74 -25.59 -22.20
C GLY A 164 24.36 -26.14 -22.57
N HIS A 165 24.29 -27.36 -23.15
CA HIS A 165 23.02 -28.02 -23.45
C HIS A 165 22.20 -28.31 -22.18
N LYS A 166 22.83 -28.77 -21.09
CA LYS A 166 22.16 -29.10 -19.83
C LYS A 166 21.61 -27.87 -19.11
N ALA A 167 22.43 -26.82 -19.06
CA ALA A 167 21.98 -25.54 -18.50
C ALA A 167 20.77 -25.00 -19.27
N GLN A 168 20.83 -25.05 -20.60
CA GLN A 168 19.76 -24.57 -21.46
C GLN A 168 18.47 -25.39 -21.31
N GLU A 169 18.59 -26.72 -21.24
CA GLU A 169 17.44 -27.60 -21.02
C GLU A 169 16.76 -27.31 -19.67
N ILE A 170 17.52 -27.12 -18.59
CA ILE A 170 16.98 -26.71 -17.29
C ILE A 170 16.26 -25.36 -17.39
N LEU A 171 16.91 -24.36 -17.98
CA LEU A 171 16.33 -23.02 -18.12
C LEU A 171 15.05 -23.03 -18.96
N GLN A 172 14.97 -23.90 -19.96
CA GLN A 172 13.81 -24.07 -20.82
C GLN A 172 12.64 -24.74 -20.08
N GLU A 173 12.88 -25.81 -19.31
CA GLU A 173 11.83 -26.44 -18.52
C GLU A 173 11.33 -25.50 -17.40
N CYS A 174 12.21 -24.75 -16.75
CA CYS A 174 11.82 -23.74 -15.77
C CYS A 174 10.98 -22.63 -16.41
N ARG A 175 11.34 -22.17 -17.62
CA ARG A 175 10.56 -21.18 -18.37
C ARG A 175 9.15 -21.64 -18.66
N LYS A 176 8.97 -22.85 -19.20
CA LYS A 176 7.65 -23.40 -19.49
C LYS A 176 6.77 -23.39 -18.24
N MET A 177 7.33 -23.85 -17.12
CA MET A 177 6.64 -23.84 -15.82
C MET A 177 6.27 -22.43 -15.35
N PHE A 178 7.13 -21.43 -15.56
CA PHE A 178 6.80 -20.04 -15.24
C PHE A 178 5.76 -19.44 -16.20
N GLU A 179 5.79 -19.78 -17.48
CA GLU A 179 4.78 -19.32 -18.45
C GLU A 179 3.39 -19.86 -18.09
N ASP A 180 3.31 -21.07 -17.54
CA ASP A 180 2.07 -21.68 -17.02
C ASP A 180 1.65 -21.13 -15.64
N SER A 181 2.48 -20.31 -14.99
CA SER A 181 2.23 -19.85 -13.62
C SER A 181 1.16 -18.76 -13.50
N GLY A 182 0.91 -18.02 -14.58
CA GLY A 182 0.10 -16.80 -14.60
C GLY A 182 0.87 -15.51 -14.29
N PHE A 183 2.16 -15.60 -13.94
CA PHE A 183 3.03 -14.43 -13.78
C PHE A 183 3.50 -13.86 -15.12
N GLN A 184 3.86 -12.57 -15.14
CA GLN A 184 4.48 -11.94 -16.30
C GLN A 184 5.96 -12.36 -16.40
N VAL A 185 6.25 -13.40 -17.17
CA VAL A 185 7.62 -13.92 -17.29
C VAL A 185 8.52 -12.94 -18.06
N CYS A 186 9.45 -12.30 -17.36
CA CYS A 186 10.44 -11.43 -17.95
C CYS A 186 11.65 -12.26 -18.41
N ILE A 187 11.99 -12.17 -19.69
CA ILE A 187 13.14 -12.86 -20.27
C ILE A 187 14.41 -12.14 -19.83
N GLN A 188 15.20 -12.75 -18.95
CA GLN A 188 16.56 -12.30 -18.73
C GLN A 188 17.49 -13.44 -18.28
N TYR A 189 18.01 -14.16 -19.26
CA TYR A 189 19.05 -15.17 -19.08
C TYR A 189 20.44 -14.57 -19.28
N LEU A 190 20.91 -13.73 -18.35
CA LEU A 190 22.32 -13.33 -18.27
C LEU A 190 22.69 -13.08 -16.80
#